data_AF-A0A841BIM4-F1
#
_entry.id   AF-A0A841BIM4-F1
#
_cell.length_a   1.000
_cell.length_b   1.000
_cell.length_c   1.000
_cell.angle_alpha   90.00
_cell.angle_beta   90.00
_cell.angle_gamma   90.00
#
_symmetry.space_group_name_H-M   'P 1'
#
loop_
_entity.id
_entity.type
_entity.pdbx_description
1 polymer ?
#
loop_
_entity_poly.entity_id
_entity_poly.type
_entity_poly.pdbx_seq_one_letter_code
_entity_poly.pdbx_strand_id
1 'polypeptide(L)'
;MPEEIRPQIVDLIIAALQRTYRCKDWLFARLVRHVADEQFTDRIEALSDADDPVVRLRAQFILHVARHPEQRVRYVSWRRWLASAAGT
;
A
#
# COMPACT_ATOMS: atom_id res chain seq x y z
N MET A 1 -17.62 5.47 2.76
CA MET A 1 -17.66 4.78 1.45
C MET A 1 -18.71 3.70 1.56
N PRO A 2 -19.58 3.49 0.54
CA PRO A 2 -20.51 2.37 0.54
C PRO A 2 -19.76 1.04 0.66
N GLU A 3 -20.22 0.14 1.53
CA GLU A 3 -19.57 -1.16 1.79
C GLU A 3 -19.42 -2.00 0.52
N GLU A 4 -20.42 -1.94 -0.37
CA GLU A 4 -20.48 -2.64 -1.66
C GLU A 4 -19.31 -2.31 -2.61
N ILE A 5 -18.70 -1.12 -2.44
CA ILE A 5 -17.60 -0.64 -3.29
C ILE A 5 -16.24 -1.00 -2.68
N ARG A 6 -16.18 -1.36 -1.40
CA ARG A 6 -14.92 -1.69 -0.70
C ARG A 6 -14.11 -2.76 -1.45
N PRO A 7 -14.67 -3.90 -1.89
CA PRO A 7 -13.88 -4.93 -2.59
C PRO A 7 -13.25 -4.39 -3.89
N GLN A 8 -13.99 -3.55 -4.62
CA GLN A 8 -13.53 -2.95 -5.87
C GLN A 8 -12.37 -1.97 -5.64
N ILE A 9 -12.37 -1.24 -4.52
CA ILE A 9 -11.24 -0.38 -4.12
C ILE A 9 -10.03 -1.21 -3.72
N VAL A 10 -10.22 -2.34 -3.03
CA VAL A 10 -9.13 -3.27 -2.71
C VAL A 10 -8.50 -3.82 -3.99
N ASP A 11 -9.32 -4.26 -4.95
CA ASP A 11 -8.83 -4.76 -6.24
C ASP A 11 -8.09 -3.68 -7.04
N LEU A 12 -8.59 -2.43 -7.01
CA LEU A 12 -7.93 -1.28 -7.63
C LEU A 12 -6.55 -1.01 -6.98
N ILE A 13 -6.47 -1.11 -5.66
CA ILE A 13 -5.20 -0.94 -4.93
C ILE A 13 -4.21 -2.02 -5.36
N ILE A 14 -4.63 -3.29 -5.37
CA ILE A 14 -3.78 -4.42 -5.79
C ILE A 14 -3.29 -4.22 -7.22
N ALA A 15 -4.19 -3.90 -8.14
CA ALA A 15 -3.83 -3.63 -9.54
C ALA A 15 -2.82 -2.49 -9.66
N ALA A 16 -2.97 -1.41 -8.87
CA ALA A 16 -2.05 -0.29 -8.89
C ALA A 16 -0.65 -0.64 -8.34
N LEU A 17 -0.54 -1.56 -7.37
CA LEU A 17 0.75 -2.02 -6.86
C LEU A 17 1.58 -2.76 -7.92
N GLN A 18 0.88 -3.46 -8.82
CA GLN A 18 1.48 -4.20 -9.93
C GLN A 18 1.83 -3.32 -11.15
N ARG A 19 1.39 -2.06 -11.20
CA ARG A 19 1.64 -1.16 -12.34
C ARG A 19 2.78 -0.19 -12.09
N THR A 20 3.49 0.19 -13.16
CA THR A 20 4.72 0.99 -13.09
C THR A 20 4.54 2.38 -12.44
N TYR A 21 3.33 2.93 -12.40
CA TYR A 21 3.06 4.31 -11.95
C TYR A 21 1.80 4.38 -11.07
N ARG A 22 1.93 4.89 -9.82
CA ARG A 22 0.92 5.63 -8.98
C ARG A 22 0.72 5.20 -7.52
N CYS A 23 1.22 4.06 -7.03
CA CYS A 23 0.90 3.61 -5.66
C CYS A 23 1.58 4.37 -4.50
N LYS A 24 2.39 5.41 -4.79
CA LYS A 24 3.19 6.16 -3.81
C LYS A 24 2.61 7.52 -3.42
N ASP A 25 1.43 7.87 -3.93
CA ASP A 25 0.83 9.19 -3.73
C ASP A 25 -0.15 9.22 -2.55
N TRP A 26 -0.29 10.39 -1.94
CA TRP A 26 -1.13 10.65 -0.77
C TRP A 26 -2.61 10.26 -0.93
N LEU A 27 -3.14 10.31 -2.16
CA LEU A 27 -4.48 9.83 -2.49
C LEU A 27 -4.63 8.32 -2.26
N PHE A 28 -3.59 7.55 -2.59
CA PHE A 28 -3.57 6.11 -2.40
C PHE A 28 -3.51 5.75 -0.92
N ALA A 29 -2.69 6.46 -0.15
CA ALA A 29 -2.63 6.31 1.30
C ALA A 29 -3.97 6.62 1.98
N ARG A 30 -4.73 7.58 1.45
CA ARG A 30 -6.08 7.88 1.96
C ARG A 30 -7.05 6.73 1.68
N LEU A 31 -7.00 6.13 0.48
CA LEU A 31 -7.83 4.97 0.14
C LEU A 31 -7.50 3.77 1.03
N VAL A 32 -6.22 3.45 1.21
CA VAL A 32 -5.75 2.38 2.09
C VAL A 32 -6.34 2.49 3.49
N ARG A 33 -6.33 3.68 4.10
CA ARG A 33 -6.90 3.88 5.45
C ARG A 33 -8.39 3.60 5.55
N HIS A 34 -9.13 3.75 4.45
CA HIS A 34 -10.56 3.49 4.43
C HIS A 34 -10.88 2.00 4.25
N VAL A 35 -9.94 1.22 3.71
CA VAL A 35 -10.14 -0.20 3.39
C VAL A 35 -9.24 -1.15 4.20
N ALA A 36 -8.37 -0.63 5.06
CA ALA A 36 -7.45 -1.41 5.88
C ALA A 36 -8.20 -2.18 7.00
N ASP A 37 -8.81 -3.29 6.61
CA ASP A 37 -9.30 -4.35 7.49
C ASP A 37 -8.40 -5.59 7.40
N GLU A 38 -8.76 -6.65 8.12
CA GLU A 38 -8.01 -7.91 8.14
C GLU A 38 -7.91 -8.53 6.75
N GLN A 39 -9.02 -8.61 6.01
CA GLN A 39 -9.05 -9.15 4.66
C GLN A 39 -8.16 -8.35 3.68
N PHE A 40 -8.16 -7.02 3.78
CA PHE A 40 -7.24 -6.19 3.02
C PHE A 40 -5.79 -6.51 3.37
N THR A 41 -5.49 -6.60 4.68
CA THR A 41 -4.14 -6.84 5.18
C THR A 41 -3.60 -8.17 4.64
N ASP A 42 -4.36 -9.26 4.74
CA ASP A 42 -3.98 -10.58 4.23
C ASP A 42 -3.66 -10.55 2.72
N ARG A 43 -4.50 -9.88 1.94
CA ARG A 43 -4.31 -9.77 0.48
C ARG A 43 -3.06 -8.98 0.12
N ILE A 44 -2.70 -7.95 0.89
CA ILE A 44 -1.47 -7.20 0.67
C ILE A 44 -0.25 -7.96 1.20
N GLU A 45 -0.36 -8.70 2.30
CA GLU A 45 0.72 -9.55 2.81
C GLU A 45 1.12 -10.62 1.79
N ALA A 46 0.16 -11.24 1.10
CA ALA A 46 0.45 -12.17 0.00
C ALA A 46 1.30 -11.56 -1.14
N LEU A 47 1.21 -10.24 -1.36
CA LEU A 47 2.03 -9.54 -2.35
C LEU A 47 3.44 -9.23 -1.87
N SER A 48 3.71 -9.40 -0.56
CA SER A 48 5.07 -9.26 -0.01
C SER A 48 5.99 -10.43 -0.42
N ASP A 49 5.42 -11.52 -0.94
CA ASP A 49 6.16 -12.66 -1.50
C ASP A 49 6.23 -12.62 -3.03
N ALA A 50 5.79 -11.54 -3.67
CA ALA A 50 5.81 -11.41 -5.13
C ALA A 50 7.24 -11.50 -5.70
N ASP A 51 7.39 -12.18 -6.83
CA ASP A 51 8.66 -12.31 -7.56
C ASP A 51 9.24 -10.96 -7.97
N ASP A 52 8.38 -10.02 -8.36
CA ASP A 52 8.78 -8.65 -8.68
C ASP A 52 9.17 -7.89 -7.40
N PRO A 53 10.46 -7.52 -7.23
CA PRO A 53 10.94 -6.82 -6.04
C PRO A 53 10.25 -5.47 -5.82
N VAL A 54 9.84 -4.80 -6.89
CA VAL A 54 9.15 -3.51 -6.82
C VAL A 54 7.74 -3.70 -6.25
N VAL A 55 7.01 -4.74 -6.68
CA VAL A 55 5.69 -5.09 -6.15
C VAL A 55 5.78 -5.40 -4.65
N ARG A 56 6.76 -6.21 -4.27
CA ARG A 56 7.03 -6.55 -2.87
C ARG A 56 7.28 -5.32 -1.99
N LEU A 57 8.18 -4.44 -2.40
CA LEU A 57 8.47 -3.20 -1.65
C LEU A 57 7.24 -2.30 -1.54
N ARG A 58 6.41 -2.25 -2.58
CA ARG A 58 5.16 -1.47 -2.56
C ARG A 58 4.15 -2.07 -1.60
N ALA A 59 3.95 -3.39 -1.60
CA ALA A 59 3.08 -4.08 -0.67
C ALA A 59 3.49 -3.78 0.78
N GLN A 60 4.78 -3.93 1.09
CA GLN A 60 5.33 -3.62 2.42
C GLN A 60 5.11 -2.17 2.83
N PHE A 61 5.28 -1.20 1.91
CA PHE A 61 4.97 0.20 2.19
C PHE A 61 3.48 0.45 2.45
N ILE A 62 2.58 -0.23 1.72
CA ILE A 62 1.14 -0.13 1.98
C ILE A 62 0.79 -0.68 3.35
N LEU A 63 1.38 -1.80 3.76
CA LEU A 63 1.22 -2.35 5.11
C LEU A 63 1.72 -1.36 6.18
N HIS A 64 2.87 -0.71 5.95
CA HIS A 64 3.35 0.37 6.82
C HIS A 64 2.33 1.50 6.94
N VAL A 65 1.74 1.95 5.83
CA VAL A 65 0.72 3.01 5.82
C VAL A 65 -0.56 2.58 6.53
N ALA A 66 -0.97 1.32 6.39
CA ALA A 66 -2.14 0.77 7.07
C ALA A 66 -1.93 0.68 8.59
N ARG A 67 -0.73 0.30 9.04
CA ARG A 67 -0.35 0.20 10.46
C ARG A 67 -0.14 1.57 11.13
N HIS A 68 0.12 2.62 10.34
CA HIS A 68 0.38 3.97 10.82
C HIS A 68 -0.53 5.02 10.15
N PRO A 69 -1.86 4.94 10.35
CA PRO A 69 -2.83 5.80 9.68
C PRO A 69 -2.67 7.30 10.00
N GLU A 70 -2.04 7.63 11.13
CA GLU A 70 -1.73 8.99 11.57
C GLU A 70 -0.60 9.66 10.77
N GLN A 71 0.30 8.88 10.16
CA GLN A 71 1.45 9.43 9.44
C GLN A 71 1.04 10.06 8.12
N ARG A 72 1.39 11.32 7.88
CA ARG A 72 1.05 11.98 6.60
C ARG A 72 1.95 11.50 5.48
N VAL A 73 1.40 10.73 4.53
CA VAL A 73 2.11 10.30 3.33
C VAL A 73 2.31 11.50 2.38
N ARG A 74 3.55 11.72 1.98
CA ARG A 74 4.00 12.71 0.99
C ARG A 74 4.79 12.00 -0.11
N TYR A 75 5.04 12.69 -1.21
CA TYR A 75 5.88 12.16 -2.30
C TYR A 75 7.25 11.62 -1.82
N VAL A 76 7.84 12.25 -0.81
CA VAL A 76 9.12 11.84 -0.21
C VAL A 76 9.01 10.66 0.76
N SER A 77 7.81 10.31 1.24
CA SER A 77 7.62 9.26 2.24
C SER A 77 8.09 7.89 1.73
N TRP A 78 7.79 7.57 0.47
CA TRP A 78 8.27 6.35 -0.18
C TRP A 78 9.81 6.26 -0.19
N ARG A 79 10.49 7.34 -0.62
CA ARG A 79 11.96 7.35 -0.69
C ARG A 79 12.60 7.26 0.70
N ARG A 80 12.03 7.93 1.70
CA ARG A 80 12.50 7.87 3.09
C ARG A 80 12.29 6.49 3.70
N TRP A 81 11.13 5.89 3.46
CA TRP A 81 10.84 4.53 3.90
C TRP A 81 11.80 3.52 3.26
N LEU A 82 12.03 3.60 1.94
CA LEU A 82 13.03 2.76 1.25
C LEU A 82 14.44 2.92 1.84
N ALA A 83 14.86 4.15 2.13
CA ALA A 83 16.17 4.39 2.74
C ALA A 83 16.29 3.78 4.14
N SER A 84 15.19 3.79 4.93
CA SER A 84 15.15 3.11 6.23
C SER A 84 15.14 1.59 6.09
N ALA A 85 14.41 1.05 5.10
CA ALA A 85 14.31 -0.39 4.88
C ALA A 85 15.63 -1.01 4.36
N ALA A 86 16.43 -0.23 3.62
CA ALA A 86 17.74 -0.67 3.10
C ALA A 86 18.89 -0.54 4.11
N GLY A 87 18.68 0.15 5.24
CA GLY A 87 19.67 0.33 6.31
C GLY A 87 19.55 -0.67 7.45
N THR A 88 18.72 -1.70 7.29
CA THR A 88 18.53 -2.83 8.24
C THR A 88 19.12 -4.08 7.62
#